data_AF-A0A2N5A2L6-F1
#
_entry.id   AF-A0A2N5A2L6-F1
#
_cell.length_a   1.000
_cell.length_b   1.000
_cell.length_c   1.000
_cell.angle_alpha   90.00
_cell.angle_beta   90.00
_cell.angle_gamma   90.00
#
_symmetry.space_group_name_H-M   'P 1'
#
loop_
_entity.id
_entity.type
_entity.pdbx_description
1 polymer ?
#
loop_
_entity_poly.entity_id
_entity_poly.type
_entity_poly.pdbx_seq_one_letter_code
_entity_poly.pdbx_strand_id
1 'polypeptide(L)'
;LCIYRCHAGLTDFSIPLVIAGHLVGFVLCGQVRLSNDIELVDILNVDDRWQDDPALVQAFRDVPEMDYSRVIASADLLKLIVENCLKKQLNFVVIKDNPPQNDPAQACRAASPHDGKMKKALRYIDAHLSDELRLEDVAAHVYLSPYYFSKLFKKYQGIGFN
;
A
#
# COMPACT_ATOMS: atom_id res chain seq x y z
N LEU A 1 6.07 7.65 3.59
CA LEU A 1 7.32 7.98 2.89
C LEU A 1 8.43 7.50 3.80
N CYS A 2 9.36 6.71 3.27
CA CYS A 2 10.56 6.28 3.97
C CYS A 2 11.72 6.47 3.01
N ILE A 3 12.71 7.28 3.39
CA ILE A 3 13.98 7.42 2.68
C ILE A 3 14.97 6.53 3.41
N TYR A 4 15.70 5.71 2.67
CA TYR A 4 16.54 4.65 3.23
C TYR A 4 17.75 4.36 2.35
N ARG A 5 18.71 3.65 2.92
CA ARG A 5 19.84 3.08 2.18
C ARG A 5 19.58 1.63 1.84
N CYS A 6 19.83 1.27 0.59
CA CYS A 6 19.78 -0.10 0.11
C CYS A 6 21.06 -0.85 0.51
N HIS A 7 21.09 -2.16 0.26
CA HIS A 7 22.25 -3.01 0.56
C HIS A 7 23.55 -2.55 -0.12
N ALA A 8 23.49 -1.87 -1.27
CA ALA A 8 24.67 -1.34 -1.96
C ALA A 8 25.11 0.05 -1.44
N GLY A 9 24.44 0.61 -0.42
CA GLY A 9 24.71 1.95 0.11
C GLY A 9 24.10 3.11 -0.69
N LEU A 10 23.33 2.81 -1.75
CA LEU A 10 22.58 3.82 -2.50
C LEU A 10 21.33 4.26 -1.75
N THR A 11 20.92 5.51 -1.94
CA THR A 11 19.70 6.05 -1.34
C THR A 11 18.50 5.82 -2.25
N ASP A 12 17.47 5.23 -1.67
CA ASP A 12 16.15 5.00 -2.24
C ASP A 12 15.09 5.64 -1.33
N PHE A 13 13.88 5.80 -1.86
CA PHE A 13 12.72 6.08 -1.04
C PHE A 13 11.48 5.32 -1.49
N SER A 14 10.63 5.00 -0.52
CA SER A 14 9.38 4.27 -0.72
C SER A 14 8.17 5.10 -0.30
N ILE A 15 7.15 5.10 -1.15
CA ILE A 15 5.87 5.75 -0.91
C ILE A 15 4.79 4.66 -0.87
N PRO A 16 4.12 4.45 0.27
CA PRO A 16 3.06 3.47 0.37
C PRO A 16 1.85 3.89 -0.46
N LEU A 17 1.35 2.99 -1.28
CA LEU A 17 0.11 3.15 -2.02
C LEU A 17 -1.03 2.57 -1.18
N VAL A 18 -1.78 3.47 -0.53
CA VAL A 18 -2.93 3.09 0.31
C VAL A 18 -4.23 3.48 -0.39
N ILE A 19 -5.07 2.49 -0.68
CA ILE A 19 -6.38 2.68 -1.31
C ILE A 19 -7.45 2.15 -0.35
N ALA A 20 -8.44 3.00 -0.03
CA ALA A 20 -9.52 2.67 0.91
C ALA A 20 -9.02 2.06 2.24
N GLY A 21 -7.90 2.57 2.76
CA GLY A 21 -7.29 2.11 4.02
C GLY A 21 -6.47 0.82 3.92
N HIS A 22 -6.37 0.20 2.74
CA HIS A 22 -5.56 -1.00 2.52
C HIS A 22 -4.25 -0.64 1.83
N LEU A 23 -3.14 -1.17 2.31
CA LEU A 23 -1.86 -1.11 1.60
C LEU A 23 -1.95 -2.02 0.37
N VAL A 24 -1.85 -1.43 -0.82
CA VAL A 24 -1.89 -2.14 -2.10
C VAL A 24 -0.49 -2.40 -2.64
N GLY A 25 0.47 -1.59 -2.23
CA GLY A 25 1.87 -1.74 -2.62
C GLY A 25 2.68 -0.50 -2.28
N PHE A 26 3.85 -0.38 -2.90
CA PHE A 26 4.75 0.75 -2.72
C PHE A 26 5.23 1.27 -4.07
N VAL A 27 5.34 2.58 -4.19
CA VAL A 27 6.12 3.21 -5.25
C VAL A 27 7.55 3.35 -4.73
N LEU A 28 8.50 2.72 -5.39
CA LEU A 28 9.93 2.82 -5.09
C LEU A 28 10.57 3.78 -6.08
N CYS A 29 11.44 4.65 -5.59
CA CYS A 29 12.12 5.64 -6.42
C CYS A 29 13.52 5.94 -5.86
N GLY A 30 14.44 6.25 -6.77
CA GLY A 30 15.88 6.17 -6.62
C GLY A 30 16.46 5.52 -7.89
N GLN A 31 17.67 4.97 -7.91
CA GLN A 31 18.71 5.03 -6.88
C GLN A 31 19.62 6.23 -7.09
N VAL A 32 20.07 6.85 -6.01
CA VAL A 32 20.98 8.01 -6.07
C VAL A 32 22.10 7.89 -5.04
N ARG A 33 23.26 8.47 -5.34
CA ARG A 33 24.31 8.73 -4.36
C ARG A 33 24.02 10.05 -3.64
N LEU A 34 24.24 10.11 -2.33
CA LEU A 34 24.12 11.37 -1.59
C LEU A 34 25.48 12.06 -1.52
N SER A 35 25.50 13.37 -1.80
CA SER A 35 26.72 14.19 -1.72
C SER A 35 27.22 14.36 -0.28
N ASN A 36 26.32 14.30 0.68
CA ASN A 36 26.61 14.46 2.11
C ASN A 36 26.28 13.17 2.84
N ASP A 37 27.13 12.81 3.80
CA ASP A 37 26.85 11.68 4.68
C ASP A 37 25.78 12.05 5.70
N ILE A 38 24.58 11.52 5.50
CA ILE A 38 23.44 11.70 6.38
C ILE A 38 23.09 10.33 6.93
N GLU A 39 22.91 10.24 8.24
CA GLU A 39 22.40 9.03 8.87
C GLU A 39 20.99 8.72 8.37
N LEU A 40 20.88 7.67 7.58
CA LEU A 40 19.62 7.12 7.08
C LEU A 40 19.42 5.73 7.66
N VAL A 41 18.16 5.30 7.69
CA VAL A 41 17.82 3.93 8.07
C VAL A 41 18.32 2.97 6.99
N ASP A 42 19.13 2.00 7.38
CA ASP A 42 19.49 0.87 6.54
C ASP A 42 18.37 -0.18 6.64
N ILE A 43 17.69 -0.45 5.51
CA ILE A 43 16.62 -1.47 5.49
C ILE A 43 17.20 -2.88 5.37
N LEU A 44 18.39 -3.01 4.79
CA LEU A 44 19.12 -4.25 4.65
C LEU A 44 20.54 -4.05 5.17
N ASN A 45 21.18 -5.14 5.60
CA ASN A 45 22.61 -5.10 5.89
C ASN A 45 23.35 -4.61 4.65
N VAL A 46 24.23 -3.62 4.84
CA VAL A 46 25.11 -3.14 3.78
C VAL A 46 26.00 -4.31 3.34
N ASP A 47 26.01 -4.56 2.03
CA ASP A 47 26.83 -5.56 1.38
C ASP A 47 27.91 -4.83 0.60
N ASP A 48 29.15 -4.93 1.05
CA ASP A 48 30.29 -4.27 0.41
C ASP A 48 30.98 -5.14 -0.63
N ARG A 49 30.55 -6.40 -0.83
CA ARG A 49 31.21 -7.33 -1.75
C ARG A 49 31.18 -6.89 -3.21
N TRP A 50 30.23 -6.03 -3.58
CA TRP A 50 30.20 -5.46 -4.94
C TRP A 50 31.42 -4.55 -5.20
N GLN A 51 32.09 -4.06 -4.15
CA GLN A 51 33.30 -3.24 -4.28
C GLN A 51 34.51 -4.04 -4.80
N ASP A 52 34.48 -5.37 -4.71
CA ASP A 52 35.53 -6.25 -5.24
C ASP A 52 35.46 -6.39 -6.78
N ASP A 53 34.33 -6.03 -7.40
CA ASP A 53 34.14 -6.08 -8.85
C ASP A 53 34.28 -4.67 -9.48
N PRO A 54 35.33 -4.41 -10.28
CA PRO A 54 35.54 -3.11 -10.91
C PRO A 54 34.38 -2.65 -11.80
N ALA A 55 33.63 -3.57 -12.41
CA ALA A 55 32.48 -3.23 -13.24
C ALA A 55 31.32 -2.71 -12.39
N LEU A 56 31.08 -3.31 -11.22
CA LEU A 56 30.06 -2.83 -10.27
C LEU A 56 30.48 -1.52 -9.62
N VAL A 57 31.77 -1.34 -9.33
CA VAL A 57 32.31 -0.05 -8.85
C VAL A 57 32.08 1.06 -9.87
N GLN A 58 32.29 0.80 -11.16
CA GLN A 58 32.02 1.79 -12.18
C GLN A 58 30.52 2.07 -12.30
N ALA A 59 29.67 1.04 -12.32
CA ALA A 59 28.22 1.20 -12.35
C ALA A 59 27.70 2.02 -11.17
N PHE A 60 28.23 1.81 -9.96
CA PHE A 60 27.90 2.59 -8.77
C PHE A 60 28.30 4.07 -8.94
N ARG A 61 29.48 4.35 -9.49
CA ARG A 61 29.94 5.73 -9.75
C ARG A 61 29.08 6.45 -10.78
N ASP A 62 28.57 5.71 -11.77
CA ASP A 62 27.70 6.25 -12.82
C ASP A 62 26.29 6.61 -12.29
N VAL A 63 25.90 6.12 -11.12
CA VAL A 63 24.66 6.52 -10.44
C VAL A 63 24.71 8.02 -10.12
N PRO A 64 23.63 8.78 -10.41
CA PRO A 64 23.59 10.22 -10.17
C PRO A 64 23.77 10.57 -8.70
N GLU A 65 24.52 11.65 -8.46
CA GLU A 65 24.76 12.20 -7.14
C GLU A 65 23.83 13.39 -6.87
N MET A 66 23.22 13.43 -5.69
CA MET A 66 22.20 14.40 -5.33
C MET A 66 22.30 14.82 -3.87
N ASP A 67 21.95 16.09 -3.60
CA ASP A 67 21.79 16.56 -2.24
C ASP A 67 20.51 16.00 -1.62
N TYR A 68 20.56 15.73 -0.31
CA TYR A 68 19.43 15.15 0.41
C TYR A 68 18.17 16.03 0.39
N SER A 69 18.32 17.36 0.41
CA SER A 69 17.20 18.29 0.25
C SER A 69 16.45 18.08 -1.07
N ARG A 70 17.19 17.78 -2.14
CA ARG A 70 16.62 17.46 -3.45
C ARG A 70 15.94 16.10 -3.47
N VAL A 71 16.48 15.12 -2.75
CA VAL A 71 15.85 13.80 -2.58
C VAL A 71 14.51 13.94 -1.84
N ILE A 72 14.47 14.65 -0.71
CA ILE A 72 13.22 14.93 0.02
C ILE A 72 12.21 15.65 -0.87
N ALA A 73 12.61 16.74 -1.53
CA ALA A 73 11.72 17.51 -2.38
C ALA A 73 11.12 16.65 -3.51
N SER A 74 11.92 15.77 -4.11
CA SER A 74 11.48 14.83 -5.13
C SER A 74 10.50 13.79 -4.57
N ALA A 75 10.78 13.28 -3.36
CA ALA A 75 9.95 12.32 -2.68
C ALA A 75 8.60 12.89 -2.26
N ASP A 76 8.55 14.13 -1.76
CA ASP A 76 7.33 14.83 -1.41
C ASP A 76 6.49 15.15 -2.65
N LEU A 77 7.12 15.57 -3.75
CA LEU A 77 6.43 15.77 -5.02
C LEU A 77 5.82 14.46 -5.53
N LEU A 78 6.59 13.37 -5.53
CA LEU A 78 6.08 12.08 -5.98
C LEU A 78 4.96 11.57 -5.06
N LYS A 79 5.08 11.78 -3.74
CA LYS A 79 4.02 11.46 -2.78
C LYS A 79 2.74 12.24 -3.11
N LEU A 80 2.84 13.52 -3.40
CA LEU A 80 1.69 14.35 -3.79
C LEU A 80 1.01 13.82 -5.06
N ILE A 81 1.80 13.42 -6.06
CA ILE A 81 1.28 12.81 -7.30
C ILE A 81 0.57 11.50 -7.00
N VAL A 82 1.16 10.64 -6.17
CA VAL A 82 0.56 9.36 -5.77
C VAL A 82 -0.76 9.57 -5.02
N GLU A 83 -0.78 10.51 -4.08
CA GLU A 83 -1.96 10.78 -3.27
C GLU A 83 -3.10 11.43 -4.06
N ASN A 84 -2.78 12.29 -5.05
CA ASN A 84 -3.80 13.08 -5.74
C ASN A 84 -4.21 12.55 -7.12
N CYS A 85 -3.30 11.92 -7.85
CA CYS A 85 -3.55 11.47 -9.23
C CYS A 85 -3.83 9.97 -9.26
N LEU A 86 -2.96 9.18 -8.62
CA LEU A 86 -3.03 7.72 -8.69
C LEU A 86 -4.21 7.18 -7.86
N LYS A 87 -4.44 7.68 -6.63
CA LYS A 87 -5.61 7.23 -5.83
C LYS A 87 -6.96 7.45 -6.50
N LYS A 88 -7.09 8.45 -7.38
CA LYS A 88 -8.36 8.74 -8.09
C LYS A 88 -8.57 7.84 -9.32
N GLN A 89 -7.49 7.32 -9.90
CA GLN A 89 -7.52 6.56 -11.16
C GLN A 89 -7.45 5.03 -10.93
N LEU A 90 -6.96 4.59 -9.76
CA LEU A 90 -6.72 3.18 -9.48
C LEU A 90 -7.95 2.47 -8.89
N ASN A 91 -8.82 1.93 -9.75
CA ASN A 91 -9.78 0.87 -9.40
C ASN A 91 -9.09 -0.51 -9.40
N PHE A 92 -8.11 -0.75 -8.53
CA PHE A 92 -7.38 -2.02 -8.54
C PHE A 92 -7.96 -3.10 -7.61
N VAL A 93 -8.19 -4.28 -8.19
CA VAL A 93 -8.36 -5.56 -7.51
C VAL A 93 -7.04 -5.89 -6.80
N VAL A 94 -7.09 -6.03 -5.48
CA VAL A 94 -5.92 -6.27 -4.64
C VAL A 94 -5.42 -7.70 -4.85
N ILE A 95 -4.22 -7.86 -5.41
CA ILE A 95 -3.46 -9.12 -5.41
C ILE A 95 -3.04 -9.38 -3.96
N LYS A 96 -3.56 -10.45 -3.35
CA LYS A 96 -3.13 -10.93 -2.04
C LYS A 96 -2.15 -12.08 -2.25
N ASP A 97 -0.88 -11.85 -1.93
CA ASP A 97 0.06 -12.94 -1.66
C ASP A 97 0.33 -13.09 -0.17
N ASN A 98 -0.01 -14.30 0.29
CA ASN A 98 0.39 -15.06 1.47
C ASN A 98 -0.18 -14.78 2.90
N PRO A 99 -0.30 -15.86 3.72
CA PRO A 99 -1.19 -15.96 4.88
C PRO A 99 -0.52 -15.51 6.18
N PRO A 100 -1.31 -15.20 7.22
CA PRO A 100 -0.80 -14.65 8.47
C PRO A 100 -0.23 -15.75 9.37
N GLN A 101 0.99 -15.54 9.86
CA GLN A 101 1.50 -16.20 11.07
C GLN A 101 1.12 -15.36 12.30
N ASN A 102 0.59 -16.07 13.30
CA ASN A 102 0.12 -15.60 14.60
C ASN A 102 1.28 -15.05 15.47
N ASP A 103 1.08 -13.97 16.24
CA ASP A 103 0.83 -14.02 17.70
C ASP A 103 0.65 -12.60 18.33
N PRO A 104 0.28 -12.43 19.62
CA PRO A 104 -0.83 -11.55 20.01
C PRO A 104 -0.43 -10.49 21.05
N ALA A 105 -0.59 -9.21 20.73
CA ALA A 105 -0.65 -8.16 21.74
C ALA A 105 -1.52 -7.00 21.24
N GLN A 106 -2.52 -6.68 22.05
CA GLN A 106 -3.76 -6.02 21.69
C GLN A 106 -3.73 -4.55 22.12
N ALA A 107 -3.96 -3.58 21.21
CA ALA A 107 -4.64 -2.32 21.51
C ALA A 107 -4.80 -1.42 20.27
N CYS A 108 -6.06 -1.17 19.90
CA CYS A 108 -6.65 -0.09 19.07
C CYS A 108 -7.73 -0.74 18.19
N ARG A 109 -9.00 -0.38 18.41
CA ARG A 109 -10.21 -1.06 17.86
C ARG A 109 -9.99 -1.56 16.43
N ALA A 110 -9.77 -2.87 16.31
CA ALA A 110 -9.50 -3.52 15.04
C ALA A 110 -10.69 -3.30 14.12
N ALA A 111 -10.45 -2.65 12.97
CA ALA A 111 -11.39 -2.70 11.87
C ALA A 111 -11.71 -4.17 11.63
N SER A 112 -12.97 -4.56 11.85
CA SER A 112 -13.33 -5.96 11.68
C SER A 112 -13.08 -6.33 10.22
N PRO A 113 -12.64 -7.55 9.89
CA PRO A 113 -12.49 -7.99 8.50
C PRO A 113 -13.75 -7.80 7.66
N HIS A 114 -14.90 -7.62 8.32
CA HIS A 114 -16.19 -7.35 7.72
C HIS A 114 -16.47 -5.87 7.46
N ASP A 115 -15.75 -4.91 8.07
CA ASP A 115 -15.93 -3.48 7.83
C ASP A 115 -15.66 -3.12 6.36
N GLY A 116 -14.59 -3.69 5.79
CA GLY A 116 -14.26 -3.51 4.38
C GLY A 116 -15.29 -4.14 3.46
N LYS A 117 -15.76 -5.36 3.78
CA LYS A 117 -16.82 -6.04 3.03
C LYS A 117 -18.13 -5.27 3.09
N MET A 118 -18.47 -4.71 4.25
CA MET A 118 -19.68 -3.92 4.44
C MET A 118 -19.61 -2.59 3.67
N LYS A 119 -18.48 -1.86 3.74
CA LYS A 119 -18.29 -0.64 2.94
C LYS A 119 -18.38 -0.91 1.44
N LYS A 120 -17.81 -2.03 0.97
CA LYS A 120 -17.91 -2.45 -0.43
C LYS A 120 -19.36 -2.78 -0.81
N ALA A 121 -20.09 -3.48 0.05
CA ALA A 121 -21.51 -3.79 -0.16
C ALA A 121 -22.36 -2.52 -0.28
N LEU A 122 -22.17 -1.55 0.62
CA LEU A 122 -22.90 -0.28 0.60
C LEU A 122 -22.63 0.50 -0.69
N ARG A 123 -21.38 0.60 -1.11
CA ARG A 123 -21.04 1.26 -2.39
C ARG A 123 -21.68 0.57 -3.60
N TYR A 124 -21.79 -0.76 -3.56
CA TYR A 124 -22.44 -1.52 -4.63
C TYR A 124 -23.96 -1.26 -4.65
N ILE A 125 -24.60 -1.25 -3.48
CA ILE A 125 -26.02 -0.89 -3.33
C ILE A 125 -26.27 0.52 -3.85
N ASP A 126 -25.48 1.51 -3.43
CA ASP A 126 -25.62 2.91 -3.85
C ASP A 126 -25.50 3.10 -5.37
N ALA A 127 -24.64 2.32 -6.02
CA ALA A 127 -24.43 2.38 -7.47
C ALA A 127 -25.54 1.70 -8.28
N HIS A 128 -26.37 0.85 -7.66
CA HIS A 128 -27.38 0.03 -8.33
C HIS A 128 -28.79 0.24 -7.72
N LEU A 129 -29.06 1.42 -7.15
CA LEU A 129 -30.37 1.76 -6.57
C LEU A 129 -31.51 1.81 -7.60
N SER A 130 -31.18 1.93 -8.89
CA SER A 130 -32.16 1.98 -9.99
C SER A 130 -32.48 0.61 -10.60
N ASP A 131 -31.77 -0.44 -10.18
CA ASP A 131 -31.91 -1.81 -10.68
C ASP A 131 -32.62 -2.72 -9.65
N GLU A 132 -33.11 -3.88 -10.08
CA GLU A 132 -33.60 -4.91 -9.15
C GLU A 132 -32.41 -5.56 -8.42
N LEU A 133 -32.12 -5.08 -7.21
CA LEU A 133 -31.00 -5.56 -6.39
C LEU A 133 -31.44 -6.66 -5.42
N ARG A 134 -30.88 -7.87 -5.54
CA ARG A 134 -31.16 -8.97 -4.61
C ARG A 134 -30.03 -9.17 -3.60
N LEU A 135 -30.35 -9.78 -2.47
CA LEU A 135 -29.39 -10.10 -1.40
C LEU A 135 -28.22 -10.92 -1.95
N GLU A 136 -28.52 -11.85 -2.86
CA GLU A 136 -27.58 -12.74 -3.51
C GLU A 136 -26.53 -11.96 -4.32
N ASP A 137 -26.95 -10.90 -5.02
CA ASP A 137 -26.09 -10.09 -5.89
C ASP A 137 -25.05 -9.32 -5.05
N VAL A 138 -25.51 -8.69 -3.98
CA VAL A 138 -24.62 -7.93 -3.07
C VAL A 138 -23.69 -8.88 -2.32
N ALA A 139 -24.21 -10.01 -1.84
CA ALA A 139 -23.43 -11.02 -1.15
C ALA A 139 -22.33 -11.62 -2.04
N ALA A 140 -22.65 -11.92 -3.31
CA ALA A 140 -21.68 -12.35 -4.31
C ALA A 140 -20.64 -11.27 -4.60
N HIS A 141 -21.05 -10.00 -4.72
CA HIS A 141 -20.16 -8.87 -4.96
C HIS A 141 -19.11 -8.66 -3.84
N VAL A 142 -19.43 -9.08 -2.62
CA VAL A 142 -18.51 -9.02 -1.46
C VAL A 142 -17.97 -10.37 -1.00
N TYR A 143 -18.17 -11.42 -1.82
CA TYR A 143 -17.69 -12.78 -1.60
C TYR A 143 -18.12 -13.33 -0.22
N LEU A 144 -19.42 -13.26 0.06
CA LEU A 144 -20.06 -13.84 1.24
C LEU A 144 -21.25 -14.70 0.81
N SER A 145 -21.56 -15.73 1.60
CA SER A 145 -22.85 -16.43 1.43
C SER A 145 -24.01 -15.47 1.75
N PRO A 146 -25.16 -15.54 1.07
CA PRO A 146 -26.32 -14.67 1.34
C PRO A 146 -26.77 -14.67 2.80
N TYR A 147 -26.82 -15.86 3.43
CA TYR A 147 -27.19 -16.00 4.84
C TYR A 147 -26.24 -15.24 5.78
N TYR A 148 -24.93 -15.37 5.57
CA TYR A 148 -23.92 -14.69 6.36
C TYR A 148 -23.93 -13.18 6.13
N PHE A 149 -24.09 -12.75 4.87
CA PHE A 149 -24.19 -11.33 4.53
C PHE A 149 -25.43 -10.68 5.16
N SER A 150 -26.60 -11.32 5.12
CA SER A 150 -27.82 -10.82 5.78
C SER A 150 -27.63 -10.62 7.29
N LYS A 151 -27.03 -11.60 7.97
CA LYS A 151 -26.76 -11.53 9.41
C LYS A 151 -25.76 -10.41 9.75
N LEU A 152 -24.77 -10.22 8.89
CA LEU A 152 -23.77 -9.18 9.01
C LEU A 152 -24.36 -7.78 8.72
N PHE A 153 -25.13 -7.63 7.65
CA PHE A 153 -25.80 -6.38 7.28
C PHE A 153 -26.73 -5.89 8.38
N LYS A 154 -27.54 -6.80 8.95
CA LYS A 154 -28.41 -6.50 10.09
C LYS A 154 -27.64 -6.03 11.33
N LYS A 155 -26.46 -6.60 11.58
CA LYS A 155 -25.60 -6.17 12.68
C LYS A 155 -25.04 -4.75 12.47
N TYR A 156 -24.74 -4.38 11.22
CA TYR A 156 -24.12 -3.09 10.89
C TYR A 156 -25.13 -1.95 10.75
N GLN A 157 -26.24 -2.18 10.04
CA GLN A 157 -27.23 -1.16 9.70
C GLN A 157 -28.44 -1.17 10.64
N GLY A 158 -28.56 -2.18 11.51
CA GLY A 158 -29.71 -2.35 12.41
C GLY A 158 -31.00 -2.80 11.71
N ILE A 159 -31.01 -2.85 10.37
CA ILE A 159 -32.15 -3.26 9.55
C ILE A 159 -31.81 -4.49 8.70
N GLY A 160 -32.82 -5.30 8.39
CA GLY A 160 -32.68 -6.42 7.45
C GLY A 160 -32.51 -5.93 6.00
N PHE A 161 -31.86 -6.74 5.18
CA PHE A 161 -31.80 -6.53 3.73
C PHE A 161 -33.09 -7.14 3.13
N ASN A 162 -33.96 -6.30 2.58
CA ASN A 162 -35.25 -6.67 1.97
C ASN A 162 -35.28 -6.22 0.51
#